data_AF-A0A967N7X9-F1
#
_entry.id   AF-A0A967N7X9-F1
#
_cell.length_a   1.000
_cell.length_b   1.000
_cell.length_c   1.000
_cell.angle_alpha   90.00
_cell.angle_beta   90.00
_cell.angle_gamma   90.00
#
_symmetry.space_group_name_H-M   'P 1'
#
loop_
_entity.id
_entity.type
_entity.pdbx_description
1 polymer ?
#
loop_
_entity_poly.entity_id
_entity_poly.type
_entity_poly.pdbx_seq_one_letter_code
_entity_poly.pdbx_strand_id
1 'polypeptide(L)' 'ERGLADRVGAGSLRALLMSPVWGAMDLEPLARWILEDALPVRFQVQVHKLIWGPQAQGV' A
#
# COMPACT_ATOMS: atom_id res chain seq x y z
N GLU A 1 19.43 4.91 -2.92
CA GLU A 1 18.21 4.47 -2.19
C GLU A 1 17.83 5.50 -1.12
N ARG A 2 16.55 5.56 -0.72
CA ARG A 2 16.06 6.49 0.34
C ARG A 2 16.06 5.88 1.76
N GLY A 3 16.59 4.68 1.96
CA GLY A 3 16.70 4.01 3.27
C GLY A 3 15.36 3.79 3.97
N LEU A 4 14.26 3.60 3.22
CA LEU A 4 12.92 3.61 3.78
C LEU A 4 12.67 2.44 4.74
N ALA A 5 13.19 1.24 4.42
CA ALA A 5 13.08 0.07 5.29
C ALA A 5 13.83 0.28 6.61
N ASP A 6 15.07 0.79 6.57
CA ASP A 6 15.87 1.09 7.76
C ASP A 6 15.18 2.10 8.66
N ARG A 7 14.54 3.12 8.06
CA ARG A 7 13.80 4.14 8.80
C ARG A 7 12.56 3.59 9.51
N VAL A 8 11.92 2.56 8.95
CA VAL A 8 10.84 1.81 9.63
C VAL A 8 11.40 1.03 10.80
N GLY A 9 12.50 0.29 10.61
CA GLY A 9 13.17 -0.47 11.67
C GLY A 9 13.67 0.42 12.82
N ALA A 10 14.20 1.60 12.50
CA ALA A 10 14.68 2.58 13.47
C ALA A 10 13.56 3.42 14.12
N GLY A 11 12.29 3.24 13.73
CA GLY A 11 11.15 3.95 14.29
C GLY A 11 10.97 5.41 13.85
N SER A 12 11.89 5.96 13.03
CA SER A 12 11.79 7.31 12.47
C SER A 12 10.70 7.45 11.39
N LEU A 13 10.21 6.32 10.85
CA LEU A 13 9.08 6.23 9.94
C LEU A 13 8.11 5.17 10.47
N ARG A 14 6.84 5.53 10.68
CA ARG A 14 5.90 4.63 11.36
C ARG A 14 5.52 3.39 10.54
N ALA A 15 5.34 3.58 9.23
CA ALA A 15 4.96 2.53 8.30
C ALA A 15 5.23 2.99 6.86
N LEU A 16 5.46 2.01 5.99
CA LEU A 16 5.37 2.18 4.54
C LEU A 16 4.02 1.64 4.10
N LEU A 17 3.23 2.45 3.40
CA LEU A 17 1.95 2.01 2.85
C LEU A 17 2.14 1.63 1.40
N MET A 18 1.55 0.51 1.01
CA MET A 18 1.58 0.00 -0.35
C MET A 18 0.15 -0.29 -0.81
N SER A 19 -0.27 0.37 -1.88
CA SER A 19 -1.59 0.20 -2.50
C SER A 19 -1.42 -0.21 -3.96
N PRO A 20 -2.30 -1.04 -4.53
CA PRO A 20 -2.24 -1.35 -5.96
C PRO A 20 -2.65 -0.12 -6.77
N VAL A 21 -2.10 -0.01 -7.98
CA VAL A 21 -2.52 1.01 -8.94
C VAL A 21 -3.93 0.66 -9.43
N TRP A 22 -4.87 1.58 -9.22
CA TRP A 22 -6.28 1.34 -9.54
C TRP A 22 -6.48 1.05 -11.02
N GLY A 23 -7.23 0.00 -11.34
CA GLY A 23 -7.53 -0.40 -12.72
C GLY A 23 -6.36 -1.02 -13.49
N ALA A 24 -5.17 -1.14 -12.86
CA ALA A 24 -3.99 -1.73 -13.48
C ALA A 24 -3.45 -2.95 -12.70
N MET A 25 -3.85 -3.12 -11.44
CA MET A 25 -3.45 -4.25 -10.61
C MET A 25 -4.55 -4.60 -9.62
N ASP A 26 -4.86 -5.89 -9.50
CA ASP A 26 -5.78 -6.42 -8.51
C ASP A 26 -5.16 -6.44 -7.10
N LEU A 27 -6.01 -6.54 -6.09
CA LEU A 27 -5.56 -6.56 -4.68
C LEU A 27 -4.75 -7.82 -4.35
N GLU A 28 -5.17 -8.98 -4.88
CA GLU A 28 -4.60 -10.28 -4.52
C GLU A 28 -3.12 -10.45 -4.93
N PRO A 29 -2.69 -10.14 -6.18
CA PRO A 29 -1.29 -10.25 -6.55
C PRO A 29 -0.35 -9.45 -5.65
N LEU A 30 -0.73 -8.21 -5.32
CA LEU A 30 0.08 -7.34 -4.46
C LEU A 30 0.14 -7.86 -3.02
N ALA A 31 -1.00 -8.31 -2.47
CA ALA A 31 -1.03 -8.90 -1.14
C ALA A 31 -0.15 -10.16 -1.06
N ARG A 32 -0.21 -11.01 -2.09
CA ARG A 32 0.64 -12.19 -2.23
C ARG A 32 2.12 -11.83 -2.23
N TRP A 33 2.56 -10.88 -3.05
CA TRP A 33 3.97 -10.46 -3.08
C TRP A 33 4.45 -9.95 -1.73
N ILE A 34 3.64 -9.13 -1.03
CA ILE A 34 3.99 -8.63 0.31
C ILE A 34 4.20 -9.79 1.29
N LEU A 35 3.36 -10.82 1.23
CA LEU A 35 3.44 -11.99 2.10
C LEU A 35 4.62 -12.90 1.75
N GLU A 36 4.81 -13.20 0.46
CA GLU A 36 5.89 -14.07 -0.04
C GLU A 36 7.28 -13.47 0.23
N ASP A 37 7.43 -12.16 0.02
CA ASP A 37 8.70 -11.45 0.21
C ASP A 37 8.89 -10.91 1.63
N ALA A 38 7.92 -11.11 2.53
CA ALA A 38 7.92 -10.60 3.90
C ALA A 38 8.27 -9.10 3.99
N LEU A 39 7.73 -8.30 3.06
CA LEU A 39 8.09 -6.88 2.94
C LEU A 39 7.67 -6.10 4.20
N PRO A 40 8.50 -5.14 4.70
CA PRO A 40 8.19 -4.32 5.87
C PRO A 40 7.23 -3.16 5.51
N VAL A 41 6.11 -3.50 4.87
CA VAL A 41 5.08 -2.58 4.38
C VAL A 41 3.71 -2.98 4.93
N ARG A 42 2.77 -2.03 4.88
CA ARG A 42 1.37 -2.28 5.20
C ARG A 42 0.55 -2.17 3.92
N PHE A 43 -0.22 -3.22 3.65
CA PHE A 43 -1.16 -3.19 2.56
C PHE A 43 -2.26 -2.16 2.82
N GLN A 44 -2.51 -1.31 1.85
CA GLN A 44 -3.54 -0.28 1.90
C GLN A 44 -4.47 -0.44 0.70
N VAL A 45 -5.77 -0.51 0.98
CA VAL A 45 -6.82 -0.45 -0.03
C VAL A 45 -7.21 1.00 -0.26
N GLN A 46 -7.42 1.38 -1.52
CA GLN A 46 -7.99 2.69 -1.88
C GLN A 46 -9.51 2.68 -1.61
N VAL A 47 -9.90 2.65 -0.34
CA VAL A 47 -11.28 2.44 0.14
C VAL A 47 -12.27 3.41 -0.52
N HIS A 48 -11.86 4.66 -0.77
CA HIS A 48 -12.76 5.64 -1.40
C HIS A 48 -13.25 5.19 -2.78
N LYS A 49 -12.41 4.48 -3.54
CA LYS A 49 -12.78 3.95 -4.86
C LYS A 49 -13.73 2.77 -4.78
N LEU A 50 -13.77 2.07 -3.63
CA LEU A 50 -14.70 0.98 -3.37
C LEU A 50 -16.06 1.50 -2.87
N ILE A 51 -16.06 2.51 -2.00
CA ILE A 51 -17.30 3.03 -1.39
C ILE A 51 -18.02 4.01 -2.33
N TRP A 52 -17.29 4.99 -2.90
CA TRP A 52 -17.88 6.08 -3.68
C TRP A 52 -17.54 6.02 -5.18
N GLY A 53 -16.63 5.13 -5.57
CA GLY A 53 -16.16 5.01 -6.95
C GLY A 53 -14.97 5.93 -7.27
N PRO A 54 -14.25 5.65 -8.37
CA PRO A 54 -12.96 6.28 -8.67
C PRO A 54 -13.03 7.73 -9.13
N GLN A 55 -14.22 8.23 -9.47
CA GLN A 55 -14.46 9.61 -9.93
C GLN A 55 -14.98 10.52 -8.82
N ALA A 56 -15.24 9.99 -7.63
CA ALA A 56 -15.73 10.78 -6.51
C ALA A 56 -14.64 11.74 -6.01
N GLN A 57 -15.01 13.00 -5.79
CA GLN A 57 -14.15 14.05 -5.28
C GLN A 57 -14.67 14.51 -3.92
N GLY A 58 -13.77 14.82 -2.98
CA GLY A 58 -14.15 15.31 -1.64
C GLY A 58 -14.70 14.24 -0.69
N VAL A 59 -14.41 12.96 -0.96
CA VAL A 59 -14.79 11.79 -0.15
C VAL A 59 -13.61 11.19 0.60
#